data_AF-A0A2S7CYF9-F1
#
_entry.id   AF-A0A2S7CYF9-F1
#
_cell.length_a   1.000
_cell.length_b   1.000
_cell.length_c   1.000
_cell.angle_alpha   90.00
_cell.angle_beta   90.00
_cell.angle_gamma   90.00
#
_symmetry.space_group_name_H-M   'P 1'
#
loop_
_entity.id
_entity.type
_entity.pdbx_description
1 polymer ?
#
loop_
_entity_poly.entity_id
_entity_poly.type
_entity_poly.pdbx_seq_one_letter_code
_entity_poly.pdbx_strand_id
1 'polypeptide(L)'
;MPTSVSTSSTAASTPFAESMRGQQPQPQDQQFPELLQDLYATAHQRREGGAETFAPLANGWSRMDDSALQQAGIDPALLHDAKSGFDAAFYRNDQGQVVLGFCGTDEGKDWKHNIGQGLGFADAQYASAIQLGSQAKQAFGDQVVISGHSLGGGLASASAMVNDIPAVTYNAAGVNDRTLEREGLDASAAKQYASDDLIRGYHVKNEILTHLQEDSIPLKWTMPNAAGHQIELPEPDPLSFGQRLVPGMMLKHRLDLHGMDSVIKAQDMQSADQSRGASLQPGSRLFNDAVVQLDGQRERLGLRDDTAFLNTAASVAARAGNDGLQRIDHLVPSRAGDSLIAVQGRMDDPAHLRSHVQTASAANEPAQGNVSQLQQHNQQHGQQPAPQQEEQRRVIQH
;
A
#
# COMPACT_ATOMS: atom_id res chain seq x y z
N MET A 1 -24.37 60.40 11.29
CA MET A 1 -24.55 58.95 11.06
C MET A 1 -23.20 58.39 10.63
N PRO A 2 -22.44 57.73 11.53
CA PRO A 2 -21.21 57.07 11.11
C PRO A 2 -21.55 55.70 10.51
N THR A 3 -20.98 55.43 9.35
CA THR A 3 -21.02 54.16 8.62
C THR A 3 -20.23 53.10 9.37
N SER A 4 -20.89 52.01 9.77
CA SER A 4 -20.26 50.80 10.28
C SER A 4 -19.60 50.03 9.13
N VAL A 5 -18.28 49.92 9.16
CA VAL A 5 -17.52 48.99 8.32
C VAL A 5 -17.61 47.61 8.95
N SER A 6 -18.28 46.67 8.28
CA SER A 6 -18.24 45.25 8.63
C SER A 6 -16.87 44.69 8.24
N THR A 7 -16.03 44.41 9.22
CA THR A 7 -14.84 43.57 9.06
C THR A 7 -15.29 42.12 8.87
N SER A 8 -15.23 41.63 7.64
CA SER A 8 -15.32 40.21 7.33
C SER A 8 -14.09 39.50 7.90
N SER A 9 -14.30 38.71 8.95
CA SER A 9 -13.31 37.78 9.50
C SER A 9 -13.03 36.68 8.48
N THR A 10 -11.90 36.74 7.80
CA THR A 10 -11.35 35.63 7.03
C THR A 10 -11.05 34.50 8.01
N ALA A 11 -11.76 33.37 7.93
CA ALA A 11 -11.42 32.18 8.69
C ALA A 11 -10.01 31.75 8.32
N ALA A 12 -9.08 31.73 9.28
CA ALA A 12 -7.72 31.26 9.05
C ALA A 12 -7.78 29.79 8.62
N SER A 13 -7.18 29.48 7.47
CA SER A 13 -6.98 28.09 7.02
C SER A 13 -6.16 27.34 8.07
N THR A 14 -6.56 26.12 8.41
CA THR A 14 -5.79 25.22 9.29
C THR A 14 -4.34 25.12 8.81
N PRO A 15 -3.33 25.29 9.69
CA PRO A 15 -1.93 25.09 9.32
C PRO A 15 -1.68 23.72 8.71
N PHE A 16 -0.69 23.60 7.82
CA PHE A 16 -0.47 22.36 7.09
C PHE A 16 -0.17 21.17 7.99
N ALA A 17 0.74 21.32 8.96
CA ALA A 17 1.06 20.29 9.94
C ALA A 17 -0.20 19.82 10.67
N GLU A 18 -1.00 20.75 11.20
CA GLU A 18 -2.24 20.43 11.91
C GLU A 18 -3.27 19.72 11.00
N SER A 19 -3.35 20.08 9.72
CA SER A 19 -4.22 19.38 8.76
C SER A 19 -3.78 17.94 8.48
N MET A 20 -2.52 17.62 8.78
CA MET A 20 -1.91 16.31 8.56
C MET A 20 -1.88 15.46 9.82
N ARG A 21 -2.44 15.91 10.95
CA ARG A 21 -2.65 15.09 12.16
C ARG A 21 -3.87 14.17 12.01
N GLY A 22 -3.97 13.19 12.92
CA GLY A 22 -5.04 12.23 13.01
C GLY A 22 -4.87 10.98 12.16
N GLN A 23 -5.78 10.03 12.38
CA GLN A 23 -5.69 8.66 11.85
C GLN A 23 -6.30 8.49 10.45
N GLN A 24 -7.17 9.41 10.04
CA GLN A 24 -7.91 9.26 8.80
C GLN A 24 -7.03 9.59 7.59
N PRO A 25 -7.05 8.75 6.53
CA PRO A 25 -6.38 9.03 5.26
C PRO A 25 -6.72 10.43 4.74
N GLN A 26 -5.71 11.16 4.26
CA GLN A 26 -5.88 12.47 3.64
C GLN A 26 -5.50 12.44 2.16
N PRO A 27 -6.14 13.25 1.28
CA PRO A 27 -5.75 13.36 -0.12
C PRO A 27 -4.28 13.75 -0.35
N GLN A 28 -3.71 14.54 0.57
CA GLN A 28 -2.32 14.96 0.54
C GLN A 28 -1.35 13.79 0.71
N ASP A 29 -1.75 12.75 1.43
CA ASP A 29 -0.90 11.57 1.67
C ASP A 29 -0.47 10.97 0.33
N GLN A 30 -1.39 10.86 -0.64
CA GLN A 30 -1.14 10.28 -1.97
C GLN A 30 -0.10 11.03 -2.81
N GLN A 31 0.27 12.26 -2.43
CA GLN A 31 1.24 13.05 -3.18
C GLN A 31 2.69 12.76 -2.77
N PHE A 32 2.92 12.24 -1.56
CA PHE A 32 4.27 12.11 -1.01
C PHE A 32 5.10 10.97 -1.62
N PRO A 33 4.53 9.84 -2.07
CA PRO A 33 5.32 8.80 -2.71
C PRO A 33 6.10 9.29 -3.93
N GLU A 34 5.51 10.15 -4.77
CA GLU A 34 6.22 10.75 -5.92
C GLU A 34 7.42 11.61 -5.49
N LEU A 35 7.27 12.39 -4.41
CA LEU A 35 8.39 13.15 -3.83
C LEU A 35 9.51 12.22 -3.39
N LEU A 36 9.15 11.12 -2.72
CA LEU A 36 10.13 10.12 -2.29
C LEU A 36 10.75 9.37 -3.47
N GLN A 37 10.05 9.15 -4.58
CA GLN A 37 10.65 8.60 -5.80
C GLN A 37 11.74 9.53 -6.38
N ASP A 38 11.49 10.83 -6.41
CA ASP A 38 12.53 11.82 -6.77
C ASP A 38 13.73 11.75 -5.80
N LEU A 39 13.47 11.59 -4.51
CA LEU A 39 14.55 11.39 -3.52
C LEU A 39 15.39 10.14 -3.81
N TYR A 40 14.76 9.01 -4.14
CA TYR A 40 15.49 7.81 -4.56
C TYR A 40 16.29 8.03 -5.84
N ALA A 41 15.68 8.64 -6.86
CA ALA A 41 16.34 8.89 -8.15
C ALA A 41 17.59 9.78 -8.01
N THR A 42 17.48 10.85 -7.24
CA THR A 42 18.60 11.78 -7.00
C THR A 42 19.69 11.17 -6.11
N ALA A 43 19.31 10.41 -5.08
CA ALA A 43 20.27 9.68 -4.24
C ALA A 43 21.07 8.66 -5.08
N HIS A 44 20.42 7.95 -6.01
CA HIS A 44 21.08 7.05 -6.94
C HIS A 44 22.08 7.77 -7.85
N GLN A 45 21.67 8.86 -8.50
CA GLN A 45 22.54 9.67 -9.36
C GLN A 45 23.77 10.18 -8.60
N ARG A 46 23.60 10.63 -7.35
CA ARG A 46 24.68 11.08 -6.48
C ARG A 46 25.68 9.96 -6.17
N ARG A 47 25.19 8.76 -5.86
CA ARG A 47 26.05 7.59 -5.57
C ARG A 47 26.81 7.10 -6.80
N GLU A 48 26.24 7.24 -7.98
CA GLU A 48 26.93 6.98 -9.25
C GLU A 48 27.95 8.05 -9.64
N GLY A 49 28.01 9.18 -8.90
CA GLY A 49 28.88 10.31 -9.20
C GLY A 49 28.40 11.15 -10.40
N GLY A 50 27.14 10.99 -10.79
CA GLY A 50 26.50 11.77 -11.84
C GLY A 50 26.06 13.15 -11.36
N ALA A 51 25.77 14.05 -12.31
CA ALA A 51 25.09 15.31 -11.99
C ALA A 51 23.63 15.02 -11.66
N GLU A 52 23.13 15.62 -10.59
CA GLU A 52 21.73 15.48 -10.19
C GLU A 52 20.81 16.16 -11.21
N THR A 53 19.77 15.44 -11.59
CA THR A 53 18.70 15.90 -12.49
C THR A 53 17.37 15.74 -11.78
N PHE A 54 16.55 16.78 -11.86
CA PHE A 54 15.27 16.85 -11.17
C PHE A 54 14.15 16.72 -12.17
N ALA A 55 13.32 15.70 -12.00
CA ALA A 55 12.10 15.55 -12.78
C ALA A 55 11.06 16.59 -12.29
N PRO A 56 10.21 17.13 -13.17
CA PRO A 56 9.06 17.91 -12.74
C PRO A 56 8.16 17.07 -11.82
N LEU A 57 7.76 17.63 -10.69
CA LEU A 57 6.86 17.01 -9.74
C LEU A 57 5.42 17.50 -9.98
N ALA A 58 4.44 16.66 -9.67
CA ALA A 58 3.03 17.02 -9.79
C ALA A 58 2.59 18.00 -8.67
N ASN A 59 1.36 18.51 -8.80
CA ASN A 59 0.65 19.27 -7.75
C ASN A 59 1.41 20.50 -7.20
N GLY A 60 2.26 21.11 -8.04
CA GLY A 60 3.01 22.33 -7.70
C GLY A 60 4.17 22.09 -6.74
N TRP A 61 4.55 20.83 -6.48
CA TRP A 61 5.72 20.53 -5.66
C TRP A 61 7.01 20.83 -6.43
N SER A 62 8.02 21.26 -5.68
CA SER A 62 9.38 21.44 -6.18
C SER A 62 10.37 21.07 -5.09
N ARG A 63 11.49 20.44 -5.47
CA ARG A 63 12.60 20.23 -4.55
C ARG A 63 13.25 21.57 -4.23
N MET A 64 13.56 21.80 -2.95
CA MET A 64 14.33 22.95 -2.51
C MET A 64 15.81 22.74 -2.84
N ASP A 65 16.41 23.71 -3.55
CA ASP A 65 17.85 23.72 -3.82
C ASP A 65 18.66 24.23 -2.61
N ASP A 66 19.99 24.12 -2.71
CA ASP A 66 20.92 24.55 -1.66
C ASP A 66 20.71 26.01 -1.27
N SER A 67 20.36 26.89 -2.22
CA SER A 67 20.14 28.31 -1.93
C SER A 67 18.87 28.51 -1.10
N ALA A 68 17.77 27.82 -1.46
CA ALA A 68 16.52 27.88 -0.72
C ALA A 68 16.66 27.30 0.70
N LEU A 69 17.45 26.24 0.87
CA LEU A 69 17.76 25.65 2.17
C LEU A 69 18.59 26.60 3.04
N GLN A 70 19.66 27.18 2.49
CA GLN A 70 20.49 28.15 3.20
C GLN A 70 19.69 29.39 3.62
N GLN A 71 18.78 29.88 2.77
CA GLN A 71 17.87 30.97 3.12
C GLN A 71 16.91 30.60 4.25
N ALA A 72 16.52 29.33 4.35
CA ALA A 72 15.72 28.80 5.44
C ALA A 72 16.55 28.49 6.71
N GLY A 73 17.87 28.67 6.67
CA GLY A 73 18.78 28.38 7.79
C GLY A 73 19.15 26.91 7.94
N ILE A 74 18.95 26.11 6.89
CA ILE A 74 19.29 24.67 6.85
C ILE A 74 20.58 24.51 6.05
N ASP A 75 21.55 23.78 6.62
CA ASP A 75 22.81 23.47 5.94
C ASP A 75 22.60 22.30 4.95
N PRO A 76 22.75 22.50 3.63
CA PRO A 76 22.59 21.44 2.63
C PRO A 76 23.52 20.24 2.85
N ALA A 77 24.68 20.45 3.51
CA ALA A 77 25.62 19.36 3.82
C ALA A 77 25.03 18.32 4.78
N LEU A 78 23.95 18.64 5.50
CA LEU A 78 23.25 17.71 6.40
C LEU A 78 22.30 16.77 5.66
N LEU A 79 21.99 17.03 4.38
CA LEU A 79 21.06 16.21 3.62
C LEU A 79 21.65 14.88 3.16
N HIS A 80 22.97 14.74 3.20
CA HIS A 80 23.66 13.56 2.68
C HIS A 80 24.86 13.18 3.51
N ASP A 81 24.98 11.89 3.84
CA ASP A 81 26.21 11.30 4.37
C ASP A 81 26.53 9.99 3.64
N ALA A 82 27.50 10.07 2.72
CA ALA A 82 27.98 8.94 1.94
C ALA A 82 28.45 7.74 2.79
N LYS A 83 28.89 7.97 4.04
CA LYS A 83 29.40 6.87 4.90
C LYS A 83 28.27 6.03 5.46
N SER A 84 27.20 6.67 5.91
CA SER A 84 26.02 5.98 6.44
C SER A 84 25.03 5.60 5.35
N GLY A 85 25.07 6.26 4.18
CA GLY A 85 24.04 6.16 3.14
C GLY A 85 22.80 7.00 3.45
N PHE A 86 22.91 7.95 4.39
CA PHE A 86 21.84 8.89 4.72
C PHE A 86 21.58 9.82 3.54
N ASP A 87 20.32 9.95 3.15
CA ASP A 87 19.87 10.86 2.10
C ASP A 87 18.49 11.44 2.47
N ALA A 88 18.37 12.76 2.39
CA ALA A 88 17.16 13.50 2.66
C ALA A 88 16.93 14.61 1.63
N ALA A 89 15.70 15.10 1.55
CA ALA A 89 15.36 16.26 0.73
C ALA A 89 14.19 17.04 1.32
N PHE A 90 14.14 18.33 1.00
CA PHE A 90 12.98 19.17 1.27
C PHE A 90 12.24 19.45 -0.04
N TYR A 91 10.93 19.33 0.02
CA TYR A 91 10.03 19.69 -1.07
C TYR A 91 9.12 20.80 -0.60
N ARG A 92 8.84 21.77 -1.47
CA ARG A 92 7.92 22.86 -1.19
C ARG A 92 6.95 23.03 -2.34
N ASN A 93 5.68 23.22 -2.03
CA ASN A 93 4.66 23.55 -3.03
C ASN A 93 4.37 25.05 -3.13
N ASP A 94 3.55 25.43 -4.11
CA ASP A 94 3.13 26.82 -4.35
C ASP A 94 2.40 27.48 -3.18
N GLN A 95 1.87 26.68 -2.24
CA GLN A 95 1.21 27.15 -1.02
C GLN A 95 2.18 27.34 0.16
N GLY A 96 3.47 27.07 -0.04
CA GLY A 96 4.49 27.14 0.99
C GLY A 96 4.43 25.98 2.00
N GLN A 97 3.74 24.90 1.67
CA GLN A 97 3.76 23.65 2.44
C GLN A 97 5.06 22.91 2.15
N VAL A 98 5.65 22.28 3.16
CA VAL A 98 6.97 21.65 3.09
C VAL A 98 6.88 20.19 3.51
N VAL A 99 7.53 19.32 2.74
CA VAL A 99 7.74 17.91 3.09
C VAL A 99 9.23 17.66 3.25
N LEU A 100 9.65 17.22 4.44
CA LEU A 100 10.96 16.63 4.67
C LEU A 100 10.90 15.13 4.36
N GLY A 101 11.53 14.71 3.29
CA GLY A 101 11.61 13.32 2.86
C GLY A 101 12.90 12.64 3.31
N PHE A 102 12.81 11.39 3.77
CA PHE A 102 13.96 10.52 4.04
C PHE A 102 14.00 9.31 3.11
N CYS A 103 15.19 9.08 2.53
CA CYS A 103 15.44 7.93 1.67
C CYS A 103 15.63 6.68 2.52
N GLY A 104 15.09 5.55 2.08
CA GLY A 104 15.43 4.25 2.66
C GLY A 104 16.71 3.66 2.05
N THR A 105 17.09 2.46 2.51
CA THR A 105 18.21 1.73 1.90
C THR A 105 17.83 1.29 0.50
N ASP A 106 18.49 1.83 -0.51
CA ASP A 106 18.22 1.56 -1.92
C ASP A 106 19.09 0.40 -2.40
N GLU A 107 18.55 -0.81 -2.38
CA GLU A 107 19.12 -2.01 -3.00
C GLU A 107 18.03 -3.08 -3.03
N GLY A 108 17.12 -3.00 -4.01
CA GLY A 108 15.91 -3.82 -4.09
C GLY A 108 16.09 -5.34 -3.96
N LYS A 109 17.31 -5.88 -4.13
CA LYS A 109 17.62 -7.31 -3.95
C LYS A 109 18.25 -7.67 -2.60
N ASP A 110 19.02 -6.76 -1.99
CA ASP A 110 19.82 -7.03 -0.79
C ASP A 110 19.41 -6.19 0.44
N TRP A 111 18.34 -5.41 0.35
CA TRP A 111 17.86 -4.58 1.47
C TRP A 111 17.63 -5.38 2.77
N LYS A 112 17.26 -6.67 2.72
CA LYS A 112 17.15 -7.54 3.91
C LYS A 112 18.48 -7.73 4.63
N HIS A 113 19.54 -7.97 3.86
CA HIS A 113 20.89 -8.14 4.40
C HIS A 113 21.41 -6.80 4.92
N ASN A 114 21.07 -5.69 4.25
CA ASN A 114 21.52 -4.35 4.64
C ASN A 114 20.81 -3.80 5.89
N ILE A 115 19.50 -4.04 6.06
CA ILE A 115 18.78 -3.66 7.28
C ILE A 115 19.37 -4.38 8.51
N GLY A 116 19.73 -5.67 8.36
CA GLY A 116 20.32 -6.46 9.45
C GLY A 116 21.78 -6.11 9.76
N GLN A 117 22.59 -5.77 8.74
CA GLN A 117 23.99 -5.37 8.92
C GLN A 117 24.15 -3.91 9.36
N GLY A 118 23.17 -3.05 9.07
CA GLY A 118 23.21 -1.62 9.30
C GLY A 118 22.94 -1.16 10.74
N LEU A 119 22.78 -2.04 11.74
CA LEU A 119 22.38 -1.64 13.10
C LEU A 119 23.25 -0.52 13.71
N GLY A 120 24.55 -0.48 13.43
CA GLY A 120 25.45 0.60 13.88
C GLY A 120 25.37 1.89 13.05
N PHE A 121 25.03 1.80 11.76
CA PHE A 121 24.84 2.96 10.88
C PHE A 121 23.43 3.54 11.00
N ALA A 122 22.43 2.71 11.30
CA ALA A 122 21.05 3.12 11.54
C ALA A 122 21.00 4.14 12.67
N ASP A 123 21.69 3.90 13.79
CA ASP A 123 21.77 4.87 14.90
C ASP A 123 22.28 6.25 14.44
N ALA A 124 23.26 6.31 13.53
CA ALA A 124 23.76 7.56 12.97
C ALA A 124 22.75 8.23 12.03
N GLN A 125 22.08 7.45 11.17
CA GLN A 125 21.02 7.97 10.29
C GLN A 125 19.82 8.50 11.10
N TYR A 126 19.44 7.83 12.20
CA TYR A 126 18.38 8.27 13.10
C TYR A 126 18.72 9.61 13.77
N ALA A 127 19.95 9.76 14.27
CA ALA A 127 20.42 11.03 14.82
C ALA A 127 20.38 12.16 13.78
N SER A 128 20.87 11.92 12.56
CA SER A 128 20.79 12.88 11.46
C SER A 128 19.35 13.25 11.11
N ALA A 129 18.44 12.27 11.07
CA ALA A 129 17.02 12.51 10.80
C ALA A 129 16.34 13.35 11.88
N ILE A 130 16.63 13.07 13.15
CA ILE A 130 16.10 13.84 14.29
C ILE A 130 16.62 15.28 14.26
N GLN A 131 17.93 15.47 14.04
CA GLN A 131 18.53 16.79 13.91
C GLN A 131 17.90 17.58 12.76
N LEU A 132 17.73 16.95 11.59
CA LEU A 132 17.16 17.61 10.43
C LEU A 132 15.68 17.97 10.63
N GLY A 133 14.93 17.13 11.34
CA GLY A 133 13.56 17.44 11.78
C GLY A 133 13.51 18.65 12.71
N SER A 134 14.48 18.79 13.62
CA SER A 134 14.58 19.96 14.51
C SER A 134 14.81 21.25 13.71
N GLN A 135 15.73 21.22 12.74
CA GLN A 135 15.96 22.36 11.85
C GLN A 135 14.75 22.66 10.98
N ALA A 136 14.05 21.62 10.51
CA ALA A 136 12.82 21.77 9.75
C ALA A 136 11.71 22.46 10.57
N LYS A 137 11.50 22.03 11.82
CA LYS A 137 10.53 22.68 12.72
C LYS A 137 10.90 24.13 12.96
N GLN A 138 12.18 24.42 13.18
CA GLN A 138 12.67 25.78 13.40
C GLN A 138 12.47 26.67 12.16
N ALA A 139 12.73 26.14 10.97
CA ALA A 139 12.66 26.88 9.71
C ALA A 139 11.22 27.11 9.23
N PHE A 140 10.35 26.12 9.40
CA PHE A 140 9.03 26.09 8.74
C PHE A 140 7.84 26.01 9.70
N GLY A 141 8.06 25.78 11.00
CA GLY A 141 7.00 25.78 12.02
C GLY A 141 5.90 24.75 11.72
N ASP A 142 4.68 25.23 11.50
CA ASP A 142 3.51 24.39 11.21
C ASP A 142 3.25 24.21 9.71
N GLN A 143 4.22 24.59 8.88
CA GLN A 143 4.19 24.37 7.43
C GLN A 143 4.97 23.14 6.99
N VAL A 144 5.56 22.36 7.90
CA VAL A 144 6.33 21.16 7.55
C VAL A 144 5.68 19.89 8.07
N VAL A 145 5.76 18.84 7.25
CA VAL A 145 5.52 17.45 7.62
C VAL A 145 6.69 16.58 7.20
N ILE A 146 6.75 15.37 7.73
CA ILE A 146 7.82 14.41 7.43
C ILE A 146 7.26 13.23 6.65
N SER A 147 8.03 12.73 5.70
CA SER A 147 7.68 11.53 4.95
C SER A 147 8.88 10.62 4.72
N GLY A 148 8.61 9.32 4.57
CA GLY A 148 9.67 8.35 4.33
C GLY A 148 9.14 6.96 4.02
N HIS A 149 10.00 6.16 3.40
CA HIS A 149 9.69 4.80 2.97
C HIS A 149 10.70 3.78 3.48
N SER A 150 10.26 2.55 3.81
CA SER A 150 11.16 1.48 4.28
C SER A 150 11.96 1.97 5.51
N LEU A 151 13.29 1.85 5.52
CA LEU A 151 14.16 2.45 6.54
C LEU A 151 13.91 3.96 6.71
N GLY A 152 13.72 4.70 5.63
CA GLY A 152 13.40 6.13 5.65
C GLY A 152 12.08 6.43 6.35
N GLY A 153 11.12 5.49 6.34
CA GLY A 153 9.89 5.58 7.11
C GLY A 153 10.12 5.45 8.63
N GLY A 154 11.10 4.63 9.04
CA GLY A 154 11.58 4.58 10.41
C GLY A 154 12.24 5.88 10.83
N LEU A 155 13.16 6.41 10.01
CA LEU A 155 13.81 7.72 10.23
C LEU A 155 12.78 8.85 10.36
N ALA A 156 11.81 8.87 9.46
CA ALA A 156 10.68 9.80 9.49
C ALA A 156 9.91 9.69 10.80
N SER A 157 9.60 8.47 11.23
CA SER A 157 8.83 8.22 12.45
C SER A 157 9.55 8.67 13.71
N ALA A 158 10.86 8.40 13.82
CA ALA A 158 11.66 8.84 14.96
C ALA A 158 11.77 10.37 14.99
N SER A 159 12.07 10.99 13.85
CA SER A 159 12.16 12.44 13.72
C SER A 159 10.84 13.13 14.06
N ALA A 160 9.73 12.57 13.60
CA ALA A 160 8.38 13.04 13.92
C ALA A 160 8.09 13.01 15.41
N MET A 161 8.29 11.86 16.08
CA MET A 161 8.04 11.70 17.51
C MET A 161 8.89 12.64 18.37
N VAL A 162 10.16 12.87 18.00
CA VAL A 162 11.06 13.73 18.78
C VAL A 162 10.78 15.21 18.56
N ASN A 163 10.44 15.61 17.34
CA ASN A 163 10.25 17.03 17.00
C ASN A 163 8.79 17.49 16.99
N ASP A 164 7.84 16.61 17.30
CA ASP A 164 6.39 16.86 17.21
C ASP A 164 5.99 17.43 15.84
N ILE A 165 6.47 16.77 14.78
CA ILE A 165 6.11 17.07 13.40
C ILE A 165 5.26 15.91 12.86
N PRO A 166 4.05 16.16 12.35
CA PRO A 166 3.21 15.13 11.75
C PRO A 166 3.92 14.43 10.58
N ALA A 167 3.68 13.13 10.45
CA ALA A 167 4.33 12.33 9.42
C ALA A 167 3.41 11.36 8.71
N VAL A 168 3.75 11.08 7.46
CA VAL A 168 3.12 10.04 6.66
C VAL A 168 4.20 9.11 6.14
N THR A 169 4.10 7.83 6.43
CA THR A 169 5.15 6.86 6.11
C THR A 169 4.61 5.71 5.27
N TYR A 170 5.49 5.08 4.49
CA TYR A 170 5.12 4.04 3.52
C TYR A 170 5.98 2.80 3.71
N ASN A 171 5.36 1.64 3.85
CA ASN A 171 6.01 0.36 4.12
C ASN A 171 7.14 0.52 5.15
N ALA A 172 6.87 1.26 6.23
CA ALA A 172 7.91 1.77 7.11
C ALA A 172 8.55 0.67 7.95
N ALA A 173 9.86 0.77 8.17
CA ALA A 173 10.55 0.00 9.18
C ALA A 173 10.17 0.48 10.58
N GLY A 174 10.24 -0.41 11.57
CA GLY A 174 10.00 -0.04 12.95
C GLY A 174 11.12 0.79 13.56
N VAL A 175 10.75 1.56 14.59
CA VAL A 175 11.68 2.36 15.39
C VAL A 175 12.00 1.60 16.69
N ASN A 176 13.29 1.47 17.02
CA ASN A 176 13.72 0.84 18.27
C ASN A 176 13.45 1.76 19.46
N ASP A 177 13.00 1.20 20.58
CA ASP A 177 12.71 1.97 21.80
C ASP A 177 13.94 2.75 22.28
N ARG A 178 15.14 2.15 22.17
CA ARG A 178 16.40 2.79 22.56
C ARG A 178 16.67 4.08 21.78
N THR A 179 16.21 4.20 20.54
CA THR A 179 16.34 5.43 19.75
C THR A 179 15.56 6.57 20.41
N LEU A 180 14.34 6.29 20.87
CA LEU A 180 13.48 7.28 21.52
C LEU A 180 13.95 7.59 22.94
N GLU A 181 14.37 6.57 23.69
CA GLU A 181 14.88 6.72 25.06
C GLU A 181 16.17 7.56 25.12
N ARG A 182 17.04 7.47 24.09
CA ARG A 182 18.24 8.32 23.98
C ARG A 182 17.90 9.81 23.87
N GLU A 183 16.77 10.13 23.25
CA GLU A 183 16.23 11.50 23.15
C GLU A 183 15.40 11.88 24.39
N GLY A 184 15.34 11.02 25.41
CA GLY A 184 14.63 11.27 26.66
C GLY A 184 13.12 11.03 26.58
N LEU A 185 12.62 10.36 25.53
CA LEU A 185 11.21 10.00 25.41
C LEU A 185 10.93 8.66 26.10
N ASP A 186 9.74 8.54 26.69
CA ASP A 186 9.16 7.23 26.99
C ASP A 186 8.70 6.59 25.67
N ALA A 187 9.37 5.51 25.26
CA ALA A 187 9.14 4.91 23.95
C ALA A 187 7.69 4.41 23.76
N SER A 188 7.05 3.93 24.84
CA SER A 188 5.68 3.43 24.77
C SER A 188 4.69 4.59 24.58
N ALA A 189 4.82 5.66 25.36
CA ALA A 189 3.99 6.85 25.24
C ALA A 189 4.21 7.56 23.88
N ALA A 190 5.45 7.66 23.41
CA ALA A 190 5.77 8.26 22.12
C ALA A 190 5.15 7.47 20.96
N LYS A 191 5.25 6.13 20.98
CA LYS A 191 4.62 5.27 19.98
C LYS A 191 3.09 5.31 20.04
N GLN A 192 2.52 5.41 21.24
CA GLN A 192 1.09 5.59 21.38
C GLN A 192 0.64 6.94 20.79
N TYR A 193 1.34 8.03 21.11
CA TYR A 193 1.07 9.35 20.52
C TYR A 193 1.22 9.35 18.99
N ALA A 194 2.25 8.67 18.48
CA ALA A 194 2.41 8.42 17.05
C ALA A 194 1.17 7.77 16.44
N SER A 195 0.64 6.71 17.06
CA SER A 195 -0.52 5.98 16.57
C SER A 195 -1.85 6.73 16.75
N ASP A 196 -1.97 7.55 17.79
CA ASP A 196 -3.22 8.22 18.11
C ASP A 196 -3.45 9.46 17.24
N ASP A 197 -2.39 10.22 16.94
CA ASP A 197 -2.54 11.54 16.31
C ASP A 197 -1.41 11.95 15.34
N LEU A 198 -0.16 11.56 15.58
CA LEU A 198 0.97 12.21 14.91
C LEU A 198 1.36 11.56 13.57
N ILE A 199 1.20 10.24 13.41
CA ILE A 199 1.76 9.50 12.28
C ILE A 199 0.70 8.62 11.62
N ARG A 200 0.52 8.78 10.29
CA ARG A 200 -0.15 7.79 9.43
C ARG A 200 0.90 6.91 8.75
N GLY A 201 0.77 5.60 8.91
CA GLY A 201 1.63 4.61 8.26
C GLY A 201 0.83 3.81 7.25
N TYR A 202 1.20 3.87 5.98
CA TYR A 202 0.61 3.05 4.93
C TYR A 202 1.47 1.83 4.69
N HIS A 203 0.86 0.64 4.63
CA HIS A 203 1.57 -0.59 4.26
C HIS A 203 0.80 -1.37 3.20
N VAL A 204 1.51 -1.85 2.18
CA VAL A 204 0.94 -2.68 1.12
C VAL A 204 0.70 -4.09 1.67
N LYS A 205 -0.51 -4.62 1.55
CA LYS A 205 -0.82 -5.98 2.00
C LYS A 205 0.16 -7.01 1.43
N ASN A 206 0.56 -7.97 2.26
CA ASN A 206 1.49 -9.06 1.92
C ASN A 206 2.91 -8.61 1.55
N GLU A 207 3.27 -7.34 1.77
CA GLU A 207 4.65 -6.91 1.66
C GLU A 207 5.54 -7.63 2.68
N ILE A 208 6.82 -7.57 2.41
CA ILE A 208 7.83 -8.42 2.99
C ILE A 208 8.13 -8.17 4.47
N LEU A 209 7.96 -6.94 4.96
CA LEU A 209 8.10 -6.57 6.37
C LEU A 209 6.91 -7.05 7.20
N THR A 210 5.70 -6.94 6.68
CA THR A 210 4.46 -7.48 7.29
C THR A 210 4.64 -8.97 7.53
N HIS A 211 5.13 -9.71 6.54
CA HIS A 211 5.38 -11.14 6.69
C HIS A 211 6.57 -11.47 7.61
N LEU A 212 7.62 -10.65 7.65
CA LEU A 212 8.73 -10.85 8.60
C LEU A 212 8.32 -10.55 10.05
N GLN A 213 7.36 -9.64 10.25
CA GLN A 213 6.78 -9.29 11.56
C GLN A 213 5.75 -10.32 12.04
N GLU A 214 4.99 -10.94 11.12
CA GLU A 214 3.91 -11.87 11.46
C GLU A 214 4.35 -13.36 11.51
N ASP A 215 5.22 -13.83 10.60
CA ASP A 215 5.45 -15.27 10.38
C ASP A 215 6.84 -15.82 10.78
N SER A 216 7.80 -14.97 11.15
CA SER A 216 9.12 -15.42 11.64
C SER A 216 9.29 -15.26 13.15
N ILE A 217 8.97 -16.33 13.90
CA ILE A 217 9.11 -16.46 15.36
C ILE A 217 10.47 -15.95 15.92
N PRO A 218 11.63 -16.08 15.23
CA PRO A 218 12.90 -15.50 15.69
C PRO A 218 13.09 -14.00 15.39
N LEU A 219 12.54 -13.48 14.29
CA LEU A 219 12.77 -12.08 13.86
C LEU A 219 11.79 -11.06 14.47
N LYS A 220 10.60 -11.52 14.89
CA LYS A 220 9.62 -10.70 15.64
C LYS A 220 10.21 -10.05 16.90
N TRP A 221 11.24 -10.66 17.49
CA TRP A 221 11.96 -10.12 18.65
C TRP A 221 13.04 -9.09 18.29
N THR A 222 13.47 -9.04 17.04
CA THR A 222 14.59 -8.19 16.58
C THR A 222 14.15 -6.97 15.76
N MET A 223 12.95 -7.00 15.15
CA MET A 223 12.43 -5.89 14.37
C MET A 223 11.19 -5.29 15.06
N PRO A 224 11.26 -4.05 15.56
CA PRO A 224 10.10 -3.38 16.10
C PRO A 224 9.02 -3.19 15.03
N ASN A 225 7.77 -3.04 15.47
CA ASN A 225 6.68 -2.66 14.57
C ASN A 225 6.86 -1.21 14.10
N ALA A 226 6.33 -0.90 12.91
CA ALA A 226 6.21 0.48 12.43
C ALA A 226 5.42 1.33 13.44
N ALA A 227 5.90 2.55 13.68
CA ALA A 227 5.17 3.51 14.51
C ALA A 227 4.03 4.16 13.71
N GLY A 228 3.03 4.69 14.40
CA GLY A 228 1.89 5.36 13.77
C GLY A 228 0.66 4.49 13.58
N HIS A 229 -0.42 5.12 13.12
CA HIS A 229 -1.68 4.48 12.78
C HIS A 229 -1.52 3.75 11.44
N GLN A 230 -1.63 2.42 11.45
CA GLN A 230 -1.40 1.61 10.25
C GLN A 230 -2.65 1.52 9.38
N ILE A 231 -2.52 1.93 8.13
CA ILE A 231 -3.53 1.90 7.07
C ILE A 231 -3.08 0.86 6.04
N GLU A 232 -3.83 -0.25 5.95
CA GLU A 232 -3.56 -1.30 4.97
C GLU A 232 -3.98 -0.83 3.57
N LEU A 233 -3.06 -0.93 2.63
CA LEU A 233 -3.27 -0.73 1.20
C LEU A 233 -3.48 -2.09 0.50
N PRO A 234 -4.30 -2.18 -0.56
CA PRO A 234 -4.50 -3.42 -1.29
C PRO A 234 -3.19 -3.89 -1.94
N GLU A 235 -3.07 -5.20 -2.20
CA GLU A 235 -1.94 -5.76 -2.95
C GLU A 235 -2.07 -5.42 -4.44
N PRO A 236 -1.19 -4.59 -5.03
CA PRO A 236 -1.16 -4.35 -6.46
C PRO A 236 -0.60 -5.58 -7.19
N ASP A 237 -1.12 -5.84 -8.39
CA ASP A 237 -0.64 -6.91 -9.28
C ASP A 237 -0.49 -8.29 -8.58
N PRO A 238 -1.54 -8.80 -7.90
CA PRO A 238 -1.41 -10.01 -7.09
C PRO A 238 -0.97 -11.21 -7.92
N LEU A 239 0.01 -11.97 -7.42
CA LEU A 239 0.51 -13.14 -8.14
C LEU A 239 -0.62 -14.14 -8.40
N SER A 240 -0.73 -14.55 -9.66
CA SER A 240 -1.51 -15.72 -10.01
C SER A 240 -0.95 -16.94 -9.28
N PHE A 241 -1.82 -17.90 -8.95
CA PHE A 241 -1.43 -19.12 -8.26
C PHE A 241 -0.24 -19.84 -8.93
N GLY A 242 -0.21 -19.84 -10.27
CA GLY A 242 0.88 -20.43 -11.04
C GLY A 242 2.24 -19.79 -10.85
N GLN A 243 2.27 -18.47 -10.66
CA GLN A 243 3.52 -17.74 -10.37
C GLN A 243 3.99 -18.00 -8.93
N ARG A 244 3.07 -18.25 -7.99
CA ARG A 244 3.42 -18.55 -6.59
C ARG A 244 4.20 -19.85 -6.42
N LEU A 245 4.00 -20.82 -7.31
CA LEU A 245 4.69 -22.13 -7.31
C LEU A 245 6.12 -22.07 -7.86
N VAL A 246 6.48 -20.99 -8.56
CA VAL A 246 7.84 -20.84 -9.11
C VAL A 246 8.80 -20.55 -7.94
N PRO A 247 9.87 -21.36 -7.75
CA PRO A 247 10.82 -21.14 -6.66
C PRO A 247 11.37 -19.71 -6.67
N GLY A 248 11.31 -19.03 -5.53
CA GLY A 248 11.80 -17.66 -5.36
C GLY A 248 10.85 -16.55 -5.82
N MET A 249 9.77 -16.84 -6.55
CA MET A 249 8.85 -15.80 -7.04
C MET A 249 8.04 -15.14 -5.93
N MET A 250 7.63 -15.87 -4.89
CA MET A 250 6.96 -15.28 -3.73
C MET A 250 7.85 -14.28 -3.02
N LEU A 251 9.15 -14.58 -2.87
CA LEU A 251 10.09 -13.64 -2.27
C LEU A 251 10.25 -12.41 -3.15
N LYS A 252 10.46 -12.61 -4.47
CA LYS A 252 10.58 -11.51 -5.43
C LYS A 252 9.35 -10.60 -5.43
N HIS A 253 8.15 -11.17 -5.50
CA HIS A 253 6.91 -10.40 -5.48
C HIS A 253 6.76 -9.59 -4.20
N ARG A 254 7.08 -10.17 -3.04
CA ARG A 254 7.05 -9.42 -1.78
C ARG A 254 8.07 -8.28 -1.74
N LEU A 255 9.23 -8.44 -2.39
CA LEU A 255 10.21 -7.36 -2.58
C LEU A 255 9.63 -6.27 -3.50
N ASP A 256 8.95 -6.67 -4.57
CA ASP A 256 8.31 -5.75 -5.51
C ASP A 256 7.17 -4.96 -4.82
N LEU A 257 6.34 -5.63 -4.00
CA LEU A 257 5.29 -5.02 -3.17
C LEU A 257 5.82 -4.02 -2.14
N HIS A 258 7.06 -4.23 -1.69
CA HIS A 258 7.72 -3.31 -0.76
C HIS A 258 8.06 -1.98 -1.43
N GLY A 259 8.31 -1.94 -2.74
CA GLY A 259 8.77 -0.73 -3.43
C GLY A 259 7.74 0.39 -3.53
N MET A 260 8.21 1.62 -3.79
CA MET A 260 7.34 2.79 -3.93
C MET A 260 6.38 2.71 -5.11
N ASP A 261 6.75 2.04 -6.19
CA ASP A 261 5.83 1.80 -7.32
C ASP A 261 4.59 1.02 -6.88
N SER A 262 4.76 0.06 -5.96
CA SER A 262 3.64 -0.70 -5.40
C SER A 262 2.79 0.14 -4.47
N VAL A 263 3.39 1.01 -3.66
CA VAL A 263 2.66 1.97 -2.81
C VAL A 263 1.77 2.88 -3.66
N ILE A 264 2.32 3.48 -4.72
CA ILE A 264 1.56 4.39 -5.61
C ILE A 264 0.40 3.63 -6.26
N LYS A 265 0.69 2.48 -6.87
CA LYS A 265 -0.36 1.63 -7.49
C LYS A 265 -1.44 1.24 -6.48
N ALA A 266 -1.06 0.90 -5.25
CA ALA A 266 -2.01 0.48 -4.22
C ALA A 266 -2.88 1.64 -3.73
N GLN A 267 -2.35 2.86 -3.64
CA GLN A 267 -3.13 4.06 -3.34
C GLN A 267 -4.10 4.44 -4.47
N ASP A 268 -3.65 4.31 -5.73
CA ASP A 268 -4.53 4.48 -6.90
C ASP A 268 -5.66 3.46 -6.88
N MET A 269 -5.35 2.20 -6.54
CA MET A 269 -6.34 1.14 -6.39
C MET A 269 -7.31 1.40 -5.24
N GLN A 270 -6.85 1.89 -4.08
CA GLN A 270 -7.73 2.21 -2.95
C GLN A 270 -8.68 3.36 -3.30
N SER A 271 -8.19 4.37 -4.01
CA SER A 271 -9.01 5.48 -4.53
C SER A 271 -10.02 5.00 -5.57
N ALA A 272 -9.56 4.12 -6.47
CA ALA A 272 -10.41 3.48 -7.45
C ALA A 272 -11.45 2.56 -6.79
N ASP A 273 -11.13 1.80 -5.75
CA ASP A 273 -12.07 0.94 -5.01
C ASP A 273 -13.06 1.74 -4.16
N GLN A 274 -12.68 2.89 -3.63
CA GLN A 274 -13.65 3.82 -3.03
C GLN A 274 -14.65 4.33 -4.09
N SER A 275 -14.22 4.51 -5.35
CA SER A 275 -15.11 4.83 -6.47
C SER A 275 -15.83 3.60 -7.08
N ARG A 276 -15.24 2.41 -6.97
CA ARG A 276 -15.67 1.10 -7.50
C ARG A 276 -16.27 0.17 -6.45
N GLY A 277 -16.58 0.66 -5.26
CA GLY A 277 -17.46 -0.04 -4.30
C GLY A 277 -18.83 -0.41 -4.90
N ALA A 278 -19.11 0.02 -6.14
CA ALA A 278 -20.21 -0.38 -6.99
C ALA A 278 -19.95 -1.55 -7.99
N SER A 279 -18.71 -2.04 -8.20
CA SER A 279 -18.44 -3.11 -9.20
C SER A 279 -17.06 -3.81 -9.05
N LEU A 280 -17.01 -4.93 -8.31
CA LEU A 280 -15.89 -5.89 -8.35
C LEU A 280 -15.82 -6.59 -9.71
N GLN A 281 -14.60 -6.89 -10.21
CA GLN A 281 -14.42 -7.65 -11.44
C GLN A 281 -14.81 -9.14 -11.26
N PRO A 282 -15.55 -9.76 -12.19
CA PRO A 282 -16.19 -11.07 -11.97
C PRO A 282 -15.23 -12.25 -11.69
N GLY A 283 -14.13 -12.38 -12.42
CA GLY A 283 -13.30 -13.60 -12.32
C GLY A 283 -12.41 -13.70 -11.09
N SER A 284 -11.94 -12.58 -10.51
CA SER A 284 -11.24 -12.61 -9.22
C SER A 284 -12.21 -12.93 -8.08
N ARG A 285 -13.47 -12.49 -8.21
CA ARG A 285 -14.54 -12.81 -7.28
C ARG A 285 -14.94 -14.28 -7.32
N LEU A 286 -15.19 -14.84 -8.50
CA LEU A 286 -15.55 -16.26 -8.66
C LEU A 286 -14.53 -17.22 -8.06
N PHE A 287 -13.24 -16.93 -8.20
CA PHE A 287 -12.17 -17.74 -7.62
C PHE A 287 -12.14 -17.66 -6.10
N ASN A 288 -12.24 -16.45 -5.54
CA ASN A 288 -12.29 -16.26 -4.09
C ASN A 288 -13.53 -16.93 -3.49
N ASP A 289 -14.70 -16.78 -4.12
CA ASP A 289 -15.93 -17.43 -3.68
C ASP A 289 -15.81 -18.97 -3.73
N ALA A 290 -15.20 -19.52 -4.79
CA ALA A 290 -14.95 -20.95 -4.91
C ALA A 290 -14.04 -21.47 -3.79
N VAL A 291 -12.95 -20.76 -3.47
CA VAL A 291 -12.02 -21.14 -2.40
C VAL A 291 -12.73 -21.12 -1.04
N VAL A 292 -13.44 -20.05 -0.71
CA VAL A 292 -14.14 -19.88 0.58
C VAL A 292 -15.19 -20.98 0.77
N GLN A 293 -15.99 -21.25 -0.26
CA GLN A 293 -17.06 -22.26 -0.16
C GLN A 293 -16.53 -23.69 -0.16
N LEU A 294 -15.38 -23.95 -0.79
CA LEU A 294 -14.75 -25.27 -0.84
C LEU A 294 -13.98 -25.60 0.44
N ASP A 295 -13.45 -24.59 1.15
CA ASP A 295 -12.59 -24.77 2.33
C ASP A 295 -13.28 -25.58 3.44
N GLY A 296 -14.54 -25.24 3.74
CA GLY A 296 -15.37 -25.97 4.71
C GLY A 296 -15.73 -27.41 4.29
N GLN A 297 -15.31 -27.86 3.10
CA GLN A 297 -15.65 -29.16 2.51
C GLN A 297 -14.43 -30.02 2.18
N ARG A 298 -13.21 -29.55 2.48
CA ARG A 298 -11.93 -30.24 2.20
C ARG A 298 -11.93 -31.70 2.64
N GLU A 299 -12.29 -31.96 3.89
CA GLU A 299 -12.28 -33.30 4.47
C GLU A 299 -13.28 -34.24 3.80
N ARG A 300 -14.49 -33.72 3.52
CA ARG A 300 -15.59 -34.48 2.90
C ARG A 300 -15.28 -34.87 1.45
N LEU A 301 -14.53 -34.03 0.74
CA LEU A 301 -14.21 -34.21 -0.68
C LEU A 301 -12.85 -34.91 -0.89
N GLY A 302 -12.14 -35.27 0.17
CA GLY A 302 -10.81 -35.87 0.07
C GLY A 302 -9.73 -34.91 -0.46
N LEU A 303 -10.00 -33.60 -0.47
CA LEU A 303 -9.09 -32.54 -0.93
C LEU A 303 -8.12 -32.14 0.19
N ARG A 304 -7.36 -33.11 0.68
CA ARG A 304 -6.36 -32.92 1.75
C ARG A 304 -5.04 -32.34 1.22
N ASP A 305 -4.79 -32.54 -0.06
CA ASP A 305 -3.65 -31.98 -0.77
C ASP A 305 -4.01 -30.58 -1.27
N ASP A 306 -3.15 -29.60 -0.95
CA ASP A 306 -3.39 -28.20 -1.31
C ASP A 306 -3.40 -27.99 -2.83
N THR A 307 -2.67 -28.81 -3.60
CA THR A 307 -2.68 -28.76 -5.06
C THR A 307 -4.03 -29.21 -5.60
N ALA A 308 -4.53 -30.37 -5.15
CA ALA A 308 -5.84 -30.89 -5.52
C ALA A 308 -6.98 -29.93 -5.12
N PHE A 309 -6.88 -29.32 -3.93
CA PHE A 309 -7.84 -28.32 -3.47
C PHE A 309 -7.87 -27.09 -4.38
N LEU A 310 -6.71 -26.53 -4.71
CA LEU A 310 -6.62 -25.29 -5.50
C LEU A 310 -6.93 -25.53 -6.98
N ASN A 311 -6.53 -26.67 -7.54
CA ASN A 311 -6.97 -27.13 -8.85
C ASN A 311 -8.50 -27.20 -8.92
N THR A 312 -9.12 -27.79 -7.89
CA THR A 312 -10.60 -27.89 -7.82
C THR A 312 -11.26 -26.52 -7.76
N ALA A 313 -10.76 -25.60 -6.92
CA ALA A 313 -11.30 -24.25 -6.81
C ALA A 313 -11.14 -23.44 -8.13
N ALA A 314 -10.00 -23.57 -8.80
CA ALA A 314 -9.74 -22.91 -10.08
C ALA A 314 -10.65 -23.44 -11.19
N SER A 315 -10.86 -24.76 -11.29
CA SER A 315 -11.79 -25.37 -12.24
C SER A 315 -13.24 -24.96 -11.97
N VAL A 316 -13.66 -24.89 -10.70
CA VAL A 316 -14.99 -24.41 -10.30
C VAL A 316 -15.20 -22.96 -10.74
N ALA A 317 -14.24 -22.08 -10.46
CA ALA A 317 -14.33 -20.69 -10.85
C ALA A 317 -14.37 -20.50 -12.38
N ALA A 318 -13.49 -21.19 -13.11
CA ALA A 318 -13.41 -21.09 -14.57
C ALA A 318 -14.67 -21.61 -15.25
N ARG A 319 -15.20 -22.73 -14.76
CA ARG A 319 -16.46 -23.28 -15.26
C ARG A 319 -17.64 -22.37 -14.93
N ALA A 320 -17.70 -21.82 -13.72
CA ALA A 320 -18.75 -20.89 -13.31
C ALA A 320 -18.76 -19.64 -14.18
N GLY A 321 -17.60 -19.05 -14.47
CA GLY A 321 -17.48 -17.90 -15.37
C GLY A 321 -17.94 -18.24 -16.80
N ASN A 322 -17.50 -19.38 -17.34
CA ASN A 322 -17.94 -19.85 -18.66
C ASN A 322 -19.45 -20.12 -18.73
N ASP A 323 -20.06 -20.56 -17.63
CA ASP A 323 -21.50 -20.79 -17.52
C ASP A 323 -22.29 -19.50 -17.17
N GLY A 324 -21.61 -18.35 -17.11
CA GLY A 324 -22.22 -17.02 -16.97
C GLY A 324 -22.41 -16.52 -15.54
N LEU A 325 -21.89 -17.23 -14.54
CA LEU A 325 -21.92 -16.76 -13.14
C LEU A 325 -20.93 -15.59 -12.99
N GLN A 326 -21.29 -14.66 -12.11
CA GLN A 326 -20.49 -13.49 -11.75
C GLN A 326 -19.97 -13.57 -10.31
N ARG A 327 -20.53 -14.49 -9.51
CA ARG A 327 -20.15 -14.82 -8.13
C ARG A 327 -20.64 -16.22 -7.77
N ILE A 328 -20.15 -16.80 -6.67
CA ILE A 328 -20.63 -18.10 -6.15
C ILE A 328 -21.16 -17.89 -4.73
N ASP A 329 -22.48 -17.95 -4.57
CA ASP A 329 -23.13 -17.78 -3.27
C ASP A 329 -23.14 -19.11 -2.48
N HIS A 330 -23.19 -20.26 -3.18
CA HIS A 330 -23.13 -21.59 -2.59
C HIS A 330 -22.32 -22.57 -3.46
N LEU A 331 -21.55 -23.46 -2.83
CA LEU A 331 -20.93 -24.60 -3.50
C LEU A 331 -21.43 -25.90 -2.86
N VAL A 332 -22.17 -26.71 -3.61
CA VAL A 332 -22.85 -27.88 -3.07
C VAL A 332 -22.23 -29.16 -3.65
N PRO A 333 -21.76 -30.09 -2.80
CA PRO A 333 -21.23 -31.36 -3.26
C PRO A 333 -22.38 -32.34 -3.50
N SER A 334 -22.21 -33.23 -4.47
CA SER A 334 -23.15 -34.33 -4.70
C SER A 334 -23.20 -35.27 -3.48
N ARG A 335 -24.24 -36.10 -3.38
CA ARG A 335 -24.34 -37.12 -2.31
C ARG A 335 -23.15 -38.06 -2.29
N ALA A 336 -22.53 -38.32 -3.44
CA ALA A 336 -21.36 -39.19 -3.58
C ALA A 336 -20.02 -38.44 -3.45
N GLY A 337 -20.02 -37.10 -3.46
CA GLY A 337 -18.81 -36.26 -3.43
C GLY A 337 -18.04 -36.21 -4.75
N ASP A 338 -18.55 -36.84 -5.80
CA ASP A 338 -17.91 -36.94 -7.13
C ASP A 338 -18.05 -35.66 -7.99
N SER A 339 -18.95 -34.76 -7.61
CA SER A 339 -19.23 -33.52 -8.34
C SER A 339 -19.60 -32.36 -7.41
N LEU A 340 -19.36 -31.15 -7.88
CA LEU A 340 -19.64 -29.87 -7.23
C LEU A 340 -20.59 -29.05 -8.09
N ILE A 341 -21.51 -28.35 -7.43
CA ILE A 341 -22.47 -27.44 -8.05
C ILE A 341 -22.23 -26.05 -7.46
N ALA A 342 -21.69 -25.14 -8.26
CA ALA A 342 -21.62 -23.73 -7.93
C ALA A 342 -22.96 -23.07 -8.23
N VAL A 343 -23.49 -22.29 -7.29
CA VAL A 343 -24.81 -21.65 -7.38
C VAL A 343 -24.67 -20.15 -7.12
N GLN A 344 -25.28 -19.34 -7.96
CA GLN A 344 -25.47 -17.91 -7.77
C GLN A 344 -26.96 -17.62 -7.56
N GLY A 345 -27.29 -16.89 -6.50
CA GLY A 345 -28.65 -16.65 -6.03
C GLY A 345 -29.04 -17.56 -4.86
N ARG A 346 -30.22 -17.32 -4.31
CA ARG A 346 -30.74 -18.14 -3.21
C ARG A 346 -31.18 -19.51 -3.73
N MET A 347 -30.95 -20.56 -2.96
CA MET A 347 -31.29 -21.94 -3.37
C MET A 347 -32.81 -22.17 -3.56
N ASP A 348 -33.65 -21.35 -2.92
CA ASP A 348 -35.12 -21.37 -3.04
C ASP A 348 -35.64 -20.53 -4.21
N ASP A 349 -34.78 -19.76 -4.89
CA ASP A 349 -35.12 -18.94 -6.04
C ASP A 349 -35.02 -19.76 -7.35
N PRO A 350 -36.10 -19.90 -8.14
CA PRO A 350 -36.04 -20.57 -9.44
C PRO A 350 -35.14 -19.86 -10.47
N ALA A 351 -34.78 -18.59 -10.24
CA ALA A 351 -33.89 -17.81 -11.09
C ALA A 351 -32.39 -17.99 -10.78
N HIS A 352 -32.02 -18.90 -9.88
CA HIS A 352 -30.60 -19.15 -9.58
C HIS A 352 -29.84 -19.63 -10.83
N LEU A 353 -28.57 -19.21 -10.94
CA LEU A 353 -27.65 -19.77 -11.93
C LEU A 353 -26.86 -20.91 -11.28
N ARG A 354 -26.56 -21.94 -12.07
CA ARG A 354 -25.78 -23.08 -11.60
C ARG A 354 -24.73 -23.50 -12.61
N SER A 355 -23.60 -23.95 -12.09
CA SER A 355 -22.50 -24.51 -12.85
C SER A 355 -22.03 -25.81 -12.21
N HIS A 356 -21.72 -26.82 -13.03
CA HIS A 356 -21.40 -28.18 -12.57
C HIS A 356 -19.96 -28.54 -12.91
N VAL A 357 -19.25 -29.11 -11.94
CA VAL A 357 -17.85 -29.55 -12.09
C VAL A 357 -17.65 -30.94 -11.49
N GLN A 358 -16.89 -31.80 -12.17
CA GLN A 358 -16.49 -33.10 -11.63
C GLN A 358 -15.26 -32.94 -10.73
N THR A 359 -15.37 -33.36 -9.47
CA THR A 359 -14.36 -33.11 -8.43
C THR A 359 -13.02 -33.77 -8.78
N ALA A 360 -13.04 -35.03 -9.23
CA ALA A 360 -11.82 -35.77 -9.55
C ALA A 360 -11.07 -35.21 -10.78
N SER A 361 -11.81 -34.78 -11.80
CA SER A 361 -11.20 -34.13 -12.98
C SER A 361 -10.64 -32.75 -12.62
N ALA A 362 -11.39 -31.98 -11.85
CA ALA A 362 -11.01 -30.65 -11.38
C ALA A 362 -9.76 -30.68 -10.50
N ALA A 363 -9.64 -31.66 -9.61
CA ALA A 363 -8.47 -31.82 -8.75
C ALA A 363 -7.16 -32.13 -9.50
N ASN A 364 -7.27 -32.77 -10.68
CA ASN A 364 -6.11 -33.17 -11.49
C ASN A 364 -5.75 -32.17 -12.60
N GLU A 365 -6.59 -31.15 -12.83
CA GLU A 365 -6.35 -30.14 -13.85
C GLU A 365 -5.49 -29.00 -13.29
N PRO A 366 -4.33 -28.67 -13.88
CA PRO A 366 -3.47 -27.62 -13.36
C PRO A 366 -4.19 -26.26 -13.30
N ALA A 367 -4.31 -25.68 -12.10
CA ALA A 367 -4.96 -24.40 -11.86
C ALA A 367 -4.46 -23.25 -12.75
N GLN A 368 -3.18 -23.29 -13.16
CA GLN A 368 -2.58 -22.33 -14.11
C GLN A 368 -3.38 -22.14 -15.40
N GLY A 369 -3.89 -23.24 -16.00
CA GLY A 369 -4.66 -23.18 -17.23
C GLY A 369 -6.03 -22.51 -17.02
N ASN A 370 -6.71 -22.90 -15.95
CA ASN A 370 -8.06 -22.42 -15.63
C ASN A 370 -8.07 -20.94 -15.19
N VAL A 371 -7.05 -20.51 -14.45
CA VAL A 371 -6.87 -19.10 -14.07
C VAL A 371 -6.57 -18.24 -15.31
N SER A 372 -5.80 -18.75 -16.27
CA SER A 372 -5.53 -18.02 -17.53
C SER A 372 -6.79 -17.84 -18.38
N GLN A 373 -7.67 -18.84 -18.43
CA GLN A 373 -8.98 -18.74 -19.10
C GLN A 373 -9.90 -17.73 -18.42
N LEU A 374 -9.95 -17.73 -17.08
CA LEU A 374 -10.71 -16.74 -16.30
C LEU A 374 -10.24 -15.31 -16.56
N GLN A 375 -8.94 -15.10 -16.66
CA GLN A 375 -8.38 -13.78 -16.97
C GLN A 375 -8.74 -13.33 -18.39
N GLN A 376 -8.73 -14.22 -19.38
CA GLN A 376 -9.19 -13.91 -20.74
C GLN A 376 -10.69 -13.56 -20.77
N HIS A 377 -11.51 -14.29 -20.01
CA HIS A 377 -12.94 -14.00 -19.89
C HIS A 377 -13.21 -12.62 -19.24
N ASN A 378 -12.44 -12.27 -18.20
CA ASN A 378 -12.52 -10.95 -17.56
C ASN A 378 -12.20 -9.80 -18.52
N GLN A 379 -11.22 -9.98 -19.41
CA GLN A 379 -10.83 -8.98 -20.40
C GLN A 379 -11.92 -8.76 -21.45
N GLN A 380 -12.69 -9.80 -21.80
CA GLN A 380 -13.77 -9.72 -22.79
C GLN A 380 -15.05 -9.06 -22.24
N HIS A 381 -15.39 -9.30 -20.97
CA HIS A 381 -16.58 -8.70 -20.35
C HIS A 381 -16.36 -7.30 -19.74
N GLY A 382 -15.12 -6.87 -19.55
CA GLY A 382 -14.79 -5.49 -19.13
C GLY A 382 -14.99 -4.42 -20.21
N GLN A 383 -15.34 -4.79 -21.45
CA GLN A 383 -15.47 -3.87 -22.59
C GLN A 383 -16.87 -3.81 -23.23
N GLN A 384 -17.91 -4.40 -22.62
CA GLN A 384 -19.26 -4.28 -23.16
C GLN A 384 -19.97 -3.01 -22.63
N PRO A 385 -20.23 -1.99 -23.47
CA PRO A 385 -21.16 -0.93 -23.09
C PRO A 385 -22.55 -1.54 -22.85
N ALA A 386 -23.20 -1.09 -21.78
CA ALA A 386 -24.53 -1.56 -21.38
C ALA A 386 -25.51 -1.57 -22.56
N PRO A 387 -26.35 -2.62 -22.72
CA PRO A 387 -27.37 -2.60 -23.75
C PRO A 387 -28.37 -1.48 -23.45
N GLN A 388 -28.49 -0.53 -24.38
CA GLN A 388 -29.53 0.49 -24.40
C GLN A 388 -30.90 -0.20 -24.53
N GLN A 389 -31.50 -0.58 -23.41
CA GLN A 389 -32.91 -0.97 -23.31
C GLN A 389 -33.78 0.25 -23.00
N GLU A 390 -33.67 1.33 -23.79
CA GLU A 390 -34.57 2.49 -23.68
C GLU A 390 -34.92 3.08 -25.07
N GLU A 391 -35.25 2.26 -26.07
CA GLU A 391 -35.84 2.83 -27.30
C GLU A 391 -36.85 1.96 -28.06
N GLN A 392 -37.52 1.01 -27.38
CA GLN A 392 -38.65 0.27 -28.00
C GLN A 392 -39.99 0.40 -27.27
N ARG A 393 -40.11 1.25 -26.25
CA ARG A 393 -41.41 1.56 -25.62
C ARG A 393 -42.10 2.83 -26.14
N ARG A 394 -41.58 3.48 -27.19
CA ARG A 394 -42.18 4.70 -27.78
C ARG A 394 -42.75 4.56 -29.19
N VAL A 395 -43.10 3.35 -29.62
CA VAL A 395 -43.82 3.12 -30.89
C VAL A 395 -44.98 2.15 -30.71
N ILE A 396 -45.85 2.38 -29.72
CA ILE A 396 -47.24 1.89 -29.75
C ILE A 396 -48.13 2.93 -29.05
N GLN A 397 -48.20 4.14 -29.60
CA GLN A 397 -49.33 5.06 -29.42
C GLN A 397 -49.37 5.97 -30.65
N HIS A 398 -49.99 5.47 -31.71
CA HIS A 398 -50.76 6.29 -32.65
C HIS A 398 -51.96 5.50 -33.13
#